data_AF-A0A919BVY7-F1
#
_entry.id   AF-A0A919BVY7-F1
#
_cell.length_a   1.000
_cell.length_b   1.000
_cell.length_c   1.000
_cell.angle_alpha   90.00
_cell.angle_beta   90.00
_cell.angle_gamma   90.00
#
_symmetry.space_group_name_H-M   'P 1'
#
loop_
_entity.id
_entity.type
_entity.pdbx_description
1 polymer ?
#
loop_
_entity_poly.entity_id
_entity_poly.type
_entity_poly.pdbx_seq_one_letter_code
_entity_poly.pdbx_strand_id
1 'polypeptide(L)'
;MNDVIGIPAPPADSGAPQRASKSQDRRTDRYNWELARGSITAFGEAKTLSAWAQDPRCAVNREALRTRLALGWLPEDAITRERHDKPVLEFTYQGRTLTLRGWAEQSGIKYATLHQRLTKGGMTFEEALLKGSDGPHFTLPVTAFGETKPLTHWAVDPRAGCSVITMRRRIAAGWDPEQAITEEPQNRSTLGSGVPHRAFGLSMGLEDWARHTQIPAGTLRHVMGSYDIPLDSALNALGWSPRAESGTVHDLVAIPAEQLRPGDRIVGVSTDHGPEPVLTVRRPYPPPSPPYTSTTPPASPTPTPPAPPPTPRAPTRR
;
A
#
# COMPACT_ATOMS: atom_id res chain seq x y z
N MET A 1 -27.89 -75.35 38.68
CA MET A 1 -29.09 -75.62 37.85
C MET A 1 -29.92 -74.35 37.86
N ASN A 2 -29.80 -73.56 36.79
CA ASN A 2 -30.83 -72.67 36.26
C ASN A 2 -30.27 -72.02 35.00
N ASP A 3 -31.13 -72.00 33.98
CA ASP A 3 -30.88 -71.76 32.56
C ASP A 3 -30.09 -70.49 32.24
N VAL A 4 -29.05 -70.67 31.40
CA VAL A 4 -28.39 -69.59 30.68
C VAL A 4 -28.88 -69.63 29.24
N ILE A 5 -29.64 -68.60 28.91
CA ILE A 5 -30.26 -68.28 27.63
C ILE A 5 -29.19 -68.22 26.52
N GLY A 6 -29.46 -68.94 25.43
CA GLY A 6 -28.60 -69.01 24.26
C GLY A 6 -28.48 -67.69 23.50
N ILE A 7 -27.27 -67.42 23.01
CA ILE A 7 -26.98 -66.41 21.98
C ILE A 7 -26.37 -67.17 20.80
N PRO A 8 -27.01 -67.19 19.62
CA PRO A 8 -26.41 -67.75 18.42
C PRO A 8 -25.32 -66.82 17.89
N ALA A 9 -24.21 -67.41 17.43
CA ALA A 9 -23.11 -66.71 16.78
C ALA A 9 -23.57 -66.05 15.45
N PRO A 10 -23.12 -64.82 15.14
CA PRO A 10 -23.40 -64.21 13.84
C PRO A 10 -22.57 -64.89 12.73
N PRO A 11 -23.10 -65.00 11.49
CA PRO A 11 -22.36 -65.51 10.36
C PRO A 11 -21.25 -64.54 9.91
N ALA A 12 -20.14 -65.12 9.46
CA ALA A 12 -18.98 -64.42 8.92
C ALA A 12 -19.35 -63.66 7.62
N ASP A 13 -19.61 -62.36 7.75
CA ASP A 13 -19.77 -61.46 6.60
C ASP A 13 -18.39 -61.06 6.07
N SER A 14 -17.95 -61.78 5.04
CA SER A 14 -16.72 -61.49 4.28
C SER A 14 -17.02 -60.42 3.24
N GLY A 15 -17.23 -59.19 3.69
CA GLY A 15 -17.47 -58.02 2.86
C GLY A 15 -16.55 -56.89 3.27
N ALA A 16 -15.26 -56.98 2.94
CA ALA A 16 -14.36 -55.84 3.08
C ALA A 16 -14.96 -54.63 2.34
N PRO A 17 -15.19 -53.48 2.99
CA PRO A 17 -15.61 -52.29 2.27
C PRO A 17 -14.46 -51.92 1.35
N GLN A 18 -14.66 -52.12 0.04
CA GLN A 18 -13.87 -51.43 -0.97
C GLN A 18 -13.91 -49.96 -0.57
N ARG A 19 -12.75 -49.44 -0.16
CA ARG A 19 -12.56 -48.01 0.05
C ARG A 19 -13.00 -47.35 -1.24
N ALA A 20 -14.20 -46.78 -1.24
CA ALA A 20 -14.66 -45.88 -2.28
C ALA A 20 -13.54 -44.87 -2.46
N SER A 21 -12.83 -44.98 -3.59
CA SER A 21 -11.78 -44.05 -3.96
C SER A 21 -12.41 -42.68 -3.88
N LYS A 22 -11.91 -41.86 -2.94
CA LYS A 22 -12.32 -40.48 -2.74
C LYS A 22 -12.47 -39.84 -4.11
N SER A 23 -13.69 -39.40 -4.40
CA SER A 23 -14.10 -38.56 -5.52
C SER A 23 -12.98 -37.60 -5.93
N GLN A 24 -12.11 -38.05 -6.83
CA GLN A 24 -11.22 -37.16 -7.55
C GLN A 24 -12.11 -36.48 -8.58
N ASP A 25 -12.41 -35.22 -8.24
CA ASP A 25 -12.40 -34.15 -9.20
C ASP A 25 -13.66 -33.89 -10.05
N ARG A 26 -14.79 -33.64 -9.39
CA ARG A 26 -15.95 -32.98 -10.01
C ARG A 26 -15.69 -31.55 -10.52
N ARG A 27 -14.47 -31.02 -10.41
CA ARG A 27 -14.13 -29.62 -10.75
C ARG A 27 -13.36 -29.49 -12.05
N THR A 28 -12.56 -30.49 -12.45
CA THR A 28 -11.89 -30.52 -13.75
C THR A 28 -12.79 -30.93 -14.91
N ASP A 29 -13.91 -31.62 -14.65
CA ASP A 29 -14.92 -31.97 -15.68
C ASP A 29 -15.53 -30.77 -16.42
N ARG A 30 -15.37 -29.55 -15.89
CA ARG A 30 -15.87 -28.32 -16.53
C ARG A 30 -15.00 -27.84 -17.69
N TYR A 31 -13.74 -28.27 -17.77
CA TYR A 31 -12.75 -27.76 -18.71
C TYR A 31 -12.37 -28.84 -19.72
N ASN A 32 -12.73 -28.65 -20.98
CA ASN A 32 -12.28 -29.50 -22.07
C ASN A 32 -10.92 -29.02 -22.59
N TRP A 33 -9.84 -29.43 -21.90
CA TRP A 33 -8.48 -29.03 -22.26
C TRP A 33 -8.02 -29.50 -23.64
N GLU A 34 -8.72 -30.44 -24.27
CA GLU A 34 -8.43 -30.87 -25.64
C GLU A 34 -8.71 -29.77 -26.67
N LEU A 35 -9.69 -28.90 -26.42
CA LEU A 35 -9.98 -27.74 -27.29
C LEU A 35 -8.85 -26.70 -27.28
N ALA A 36 -7.99 -26.73 -26.26
CA ALA A 36 -6.84 -25.86 -26.13
C ALA A 36 -5.52 -26.55 -26.56
N ARG A 37 -5.57 -27.81 -27.00
CA ARG A 37 -4.40 -28.58 -27.48
C ARG A 37 -4.33 -28.53 -29.01
N GLY A 38 -3.11 -28.54 -29.54
CA GLY A 38 -2.86 -28.60 -30.98
C GLY A 38 -3.00 -27.26 -31.72
N SER A 39 -3.36 -27.34 -33.00
CA SER A 39 -3.60 -26.19 -33.88
C SER A 39 -5.02 -25.66 -33.70
N ILE A 40 -5.12 -24.39 -33.32
CA ILE A 40 -6.38 -23.68 -33.16
C ILE A 40 -6.64 -22.91 -34.45
N THR A 41 -7.75 -23.24 -35.11
CA THR A 41 -8.21 -22.53 -36.31
C THR A 41 -9.04 -21.33 -35.90
N ALA A 42 -8.59 -20.13 -36.28
CA ALA A 42 -9.33 -18.88 -36.09
C ALA A 42 -9.03 -17.93 -37.25
N PHE A 43 -10.01 -17.13 -37.69
CA PHE A 43 -9.83 -16.15 -38.79
C PHE A 43 -9.31 -16.77 -40.10
N GLY A 44 -9.62 -18.05 -40.36
CA GLY A 44 -9.13 -18.80 -41.52
C GLY A 44 -7.67 -19.27 -41.42
N GLU A 45 -6.99 -19.04 -40.30
CA GLU A 45 -5.62 -19.47 -40.05
C GLU A 45 -5.58 -20.54 -38.95
N ALA A 46 -4.72 -21.56 -39.09
CA ALA A 46 -4.48 -22.55 -38.05
C ALA A 46 -3.12 -22.30 -37.40
N LYS A 47 -3.11 -21.89 -36.12
CA LYS A 47 -1.88 -21.61 -35.36
C LYS A 47 -1.87 -22.33 -34.03
N THR A 48 -0.69 -22.53 -33.47
CA THR A 48 -0.57 -23.06 -32.10
C THR A 48 -1.04 -22.03 -31.08
N LEU A 49 -1.42 -22.48 -29.89
CA LEU A 49 -1.81 -21.61 -28.78
C LEU A 49 -0.74 -20.54 -28.46
N SER A 50 0.55 -20.90 -28.52
CA SER A 50 1.65 -19.95 -28.30
C SER A 50 1.75 -18.91 -29.42
N ALA A 51 1.56 -19.33 -30.68
CA ALA A 51 1.59 -18.43 -31.83
C ALA A 51 0.40 -17.46 -31.80
N TRP A 52 -0.81 -17.93 -31.43
CA TRP A 52 -1.95 -17.05 -31.21
C TRP A 52 -1.74 -16.08 -30.06
N ALA A 53 -1.16 -16.52 -28.93
CA ALA A 53 -0.89 -15.63 -27.80
C ALA A 53 0.13 -14.51 -28.08
N GLN A 54 0.95 -14.65 -29.12
CA GLN A 54 1.89 -13.63 -29.59
C GLN A 54 1.35 -12.84 -30.80
N ASP A 55 0.19 -13.23 -31.33
CA ASP A 55 -0.43 -12.54 -32.46
C ASP A 55 -0.97 -11.18 -31.97
N PRO A 56 -0.78 -10.09 -32.73
CA PRO A 56 -1.25 -8.76 -32.34
C PRO A 56 -2.78 -8.67 -32.19
N ARG A 57 -3.53 -9.62 -32.78
CA ARG A 57 -4.99 -9.71 -32.61
C ARG A 57 -5.42 -10.29 -31.26
N CYS A 58 -4.49 -10.93 -30.52
CA CYS A 58 -4.80 -11.57 -29.25
C CYS A 58 -4.80 -10.57 -28.10
N ALA A 59 -5.98 -10.28 -27.57
CA ALA A 59 -6.18 -9.34 -26.47
C ALA A 59 -5.85 -9.93 -25.08
N VAL A 60 -5.47 -11.21 -25.02
CA VAL A 60 -5.21 -11.91 -23.76
C VAL A 60 -3.92 -12.72 -23.77
N ASN A 61 -3.39 -13.00 -22.58
CA ASN A 61 -2.22 -13.85 -22.44
C ASN A 61 -2.53 -15.33 -22.74
N ARG A 62 -1.46 -16.11 -22.94
CA ARG A 62 -1.52 -17.53 -23.29
C ARG A 62 -2.42 -18.36 -22.36
N GLU A 63 -2.34 -18.14 -21.05
CA GLU A 63 -3.09 -18.95 -20.07
C GLU A 63 -4.58 -18.58 -20.05
N ALA A 64 -4.90 -17.30 -20.23
CA ALA A 64 -6.27 -16.84 -20.38
C ALA A 64 -6.89 -17.39 -21.67
N LEU A 65 -6.16 -17.38 -22.79
CA LEU A 65 -6.59 -18.00 -24.05
C LEU A 65 -6.84 -19.51 -23.87
N ARG A 66 -5.91 -20.22 -23.23
CA ARG A 66 -6.02 -21.66 -22.91
C ARG A 66 -7.28 -21.97 -22.11
N THR A 67 -7.53 -21.17 -21.08
CA THR A 67 -8.70 -21.33 -20.20
C THR A 67 -10.01 -21.05 -20.95
N ARG A 68 -10.05 -20.03 -21.82
CA ARG A 68 -11.23 -19.71 -22.64
C ARG A 68 -11.59 -20.83 -23.60
N LEU A 69 -10.60 -21.38 -24.31
CA LEU A 69 -10.81 -22.51 -25.21
C LEU A 69 -11.26 -23.76 -24.44
N ALA A 70 -10.66 -24.03 -23.28
CA ALA A 70 -11.08 -25.14 -22.44
C ALA A 70 -12.51 -24.99 -21.88
N LEU A 71 -13.01 -23.74 -21.77
CA LEU A 71 -14.39 -23.44 -21.43
C LEU A 71 -15.34 -23.49 -22.65
N GLY A 72 -14.84 -23.90 -23.83
CA GLY A 72 -15.64 -24.05 -25.05
C GLY A 72 -15.91 -22.74 -25.80
N TRP A 73 -15.10 -21.69 -25.57
CA TRP A 73 -15.24 -20.45 -26.34
C TRP A 73 -14.85 -20.68 -27.80
N LEU A 74 -15.52 -19.97 -28.71
CA LEU A 74 -15.09 -19.92 -30.11
C LEU A 74 -13.68 -19.31 -30.21
N PRO A 75 -12.78 -19.85 -31.03
CA PRO A 75 -11.40 -19.36 -31.15
C PRO A 75 -11.30 -17.85 -31.41
N GLU A 76 -12.12 -17.31 -32.31
CA GLU A 76 -12.14 -15.89 -32.66
C GLU A 76 -12.53 -15.01 -31.45
N ASP A 77 -13.58 -15.39 -30.72
CA ASP A 77 -14.03 -14.72 -29.50
C ASP A 77 -12.99 -14.83 -28.38
N ALA A 78 -12.34 -15.99 -28.26
CA ALA A 78 -11.35 -16.26 -27.24
C ALA A 78 -10.08 -15.40 -27.42
N ILE A 79 -9.74 -15.08 -28.67
CA ILE A 79 -8.59 -14.25 -29.06
C ILE A 79 -8.91 -12.76 -28.94
N THR A 80 -10.08 -12.32 -29.43
CA THR A 80 -10.40 -10.89 -29.58
C THR A 80 -10.99 -10.25 -28.33
N ARG A 81 -11.75 -10.99 -27.52
CA ARG A 81 -12.38 -10.39 -26.33
C ARG A 81 -11.33 -9.96 -25.33
N GLU A 82 -11.36 -8.69 -24.94
CA GLU A 82 -10.45 -8.18 -23.92
C GLU A 82 -10.62 -8.90 -22.58
N ARG A 83 -9.59 -8.87 -21.75
CA ARG A 83 -9.75 -9.29 -20.36
C ARG A 83 -10.70 -8.28 -19.72
N HIS A 84 -11.76 -8.73 -19.06
CA HIS A 84 -12.47 -7.87 -18.14
C HIS A 84 -11.49 -7.45 -17.04
N ASP A 85 -10.93 -6.25 -17.17
CA ASP A 85 -10.19 -5.64 -16.10
C ASP A 85 -11.18 -5.37 -14.99
N LYS A 86 -11.11 -6.20 -13.96
CA LYS A 86 -11.89 -5.97 -12.75
C LYS A 86 -11.41 -4.63 -12.21
N PRO A 87 -12.32 -3.67 -11.98
CA PRO A 87 -11.92 -2.40 -11.39
C PRO A 87 -11.21 -2.70 -10.07
N VAL A 88 -10.08 -2.04 -9.87
CA VAL A 88 -9.41 -2.08 -8.58
C VAL A 88 -10.35 -1.39 -7.60
N LEU A 89 -11.07 -2.19 -6.81
CA LEU A 89 -11.97 -1.66 -5.80
C LEU A 89 -11.13 -1.11 -4.65
N GLU A 90 -10.91 0.20 -4.66
CA GLU A 90 -10.21 0.92 -3.59
C GLU A 90 -11.22 1.42 -2.55
N PHE A 91 -10.86 1.29 -1.28
CA PHE A 91 -11.68 1.69 -0.15
C PHE A 91 -10.85 2.51 0.82
N THR A 92 -11.42 3.63 1.27
CA THR A 92 -10.83 4.50 2.29
C THR A 92 -11.46 4.20 3.64
N TYR A 93 -10.65 3.85 4.63
CA TYR A 93 -11.10 3.63 6.01
C TYR A 93 -10.03 4.12 6.99
N GLN A 94 -10.45 4.90 7.99
CA GLN A 94 -9.57 5.50 9.02
C GLN A 94 -8.33 6.23 8.45
N GLY A 95 -8.52 6.99 7.36
CA GLY A 95 -7.45 7.79 6.73
C GLY A 95 -6.47 6.99 5.87
N ARG A 96 -6.70 5.68 5.67
CA ARG A 96 -5.91 4.84 4.78
C ARG A 96 -6.75 4.41 3.58
N THR A 97 -6.16 4.46 2.39
CA THR A 97 -6.78 3.95 1.16
C THR A 97 -6.03 2.71 0.73
N LEU A 98 -6.74 1.58 0.65
CA LEU A 98 -6.18 0.33 0.14
C LEU A 98 -7.16 -0.32 -0.82
N THR A 99 -6.63 -1.18 -1.69
CA THR A 99 -7.47 -2.07 -2.49
C THR A 99 -8.23 -3.04 -1.57
N LEU A 100 -9.36 -3.57 -2.02
CA LEU A 100 -10.10 -4.61 -1.31
C LEU A 100 -9.21 -5.81 -0.92
N ARG A 101 -8.23 -6.12 -1.78
CA ARG A 101 -7.23 -7.15 -1.52
C ARG A 101 -6.25 -6.72 -0.42
N GLY A 102 -5.77 -5.48 -0.45
CA GLY A 102 -4.93 -4.93 0.62
C GLY A 102 -5.64 -4.96 1.97
N TRP A 103 -6.91 -4.55 2.01
CA TRP A 103 -7.73 -4.64 3.22
C TRP A 103 -7.98 -6.07 3.70
N ALA A 104 -8.19 -7.02 2.78
CA ALA A 104 -8.28 -8.44 3.11
C ALA A 104 -6.98 -8.98 3.76
N GLU A 105 -5.82 -8.62 3.20
CA GLU A 105 -4.53 -9.02 3.75
C GLU A 105 -4.24 -8.35 5.11
N GLN A 106 -4.57 -7.07 5.24
CA GLN A 106 -4.37 -6.28 6.46
C GLN A 106 -5.21 -6.81 7.62
N SER A 107 -6.53 -6.95 7.40
CA SER A 107 -7.49 -7.45 8.40
C SER A 107 -7.41 -8.96 8.63
N GLY A 108 -6.73 -9.70 7.75
CA GLY A 108 -6.70 -11.16 7.72
C GLY A 108 -8.03 -11.82 7.30
N ILE A 109 -9.00 -11.04 6.81
CA ILE A 109 -10.24 -11.55 6.24
C ILE A 109 -9.95 -12.03 4.82
N LYS A 110 -10.44 -13.21 4.44
CA LYS A 110 -10.29 -13.68 3.06
C LYS A 110 -10.92 -12.71 2.07
N TYR A 111 -10.22 -12.39 0.98
CA TYR A 111 -10.72 -11.51 -0.08
C TYR A 111 -12.14 -11.89 -0.56
N ALA A 112 -12.37 -13.19 -0.81
CA ALA A 112 -13.67 -13.67 -1.26
C ALA A 112 -14.78 -13.42 -0.24
N THR A 113 -14.48 -13.54 1.05
CA THR A 113 -15.41 -13.25 2.14
C THR A 113 -15.72 -11.76 2.20
N LEU A 114 -14.71 -10.89 2.14
CA LEU A 114 -14.89 -9.45 2.16
C LEU A 114 -15.68 -8.97 0.93
N HIS A 115 -15.33 -9.47 -0.26
CA HIS A 115 -16.07 -9.20 -1.50
C HIS A 115 -17.52 -9.68 -1.42
N GLN A 116 -17.79 -10.87 -0.87
CA GLN A 116 -19.14 -11.38 -0.73
C GLN A 116 -19.98 -10.57 0.25
N ARG A 117 -19.38 -10.08 1.35
CA ARG A 117 -20.07 -9.21 2.32
C ARG A 117 -20.52 -7.91 1.69
N LEU A 118 -19.67 -7.30 0.86
CA LEU A 118 -19.99 -6.06 0.14
C LEU A 118 -21.03 -6.26 -0.97
N THR A 119 -20.87 -7.31 -1.79
CA THR A 119 -21.67 -7.49 -3.01
C THR A 119 -22.98 -8.26 -2.79
N LYS A 120 -22.99 -9.29 -1.94
CA LYS A 120 -24.16 -10.13 -1.69
C LYS A 120 -24.78 -9.89 -0.32
N GLY A 121 -23.94 -9.51 0.66
CA GLY A 121 -24.37 -9.29 2.04
C GLY A 121 -24.94 -7.90 2.29
N GLY A 122 -24.76 -6.94 1.37
CA GLY A 122 -25.20 -5.55 1.54
C GLY A 122 -24.55 -4.84 2.72
N MET A 123 -23.47 -5.38 3.29
CA MET A 123 -22.76 -4.77 4.42
C MET A 123 -21.97 -3.56 3.94
N THR A 124 -21.88 -2.54 4.80
CA THR A 124 -20.95 -1.45 4.57
C THR A 124 -19.50 -1.94 4.69
N PHE A 125 -18.56 -1.18 4.13
CA PHE A 125 -17.15 -1.53 4.20
C PHE A 125 -16.63 -1.61 5.65
N GLU A 126 -17.08 -0.68 6.49
CA GLU A 126 -16.75 -0.66 7.92
C GLU A 126 -17.32 -1.87 8.67
N GLU A 127 -18.61 -2.17 8.50
CA GLU A 127 -19.24 -3.34 9.13
C GLU A 127 -18.55 -4.65 8.71
N ALA A 128 -18.15 -4.74 7.44
CA ALA A 128 -17.48 -5.92 6.90
C ALA A 128 -16.10 -6.15 7.54
N LEU A 129 -15.37 -5.08 7.90
CA LEU A 129 -14.11 -5.13 8.62
C LEU A 129 -14.30 -5.43 10.11
N LEU A 130 -15.26 -4.76 10.77
CA LEU A 130 -15.57 -4.96 12.19
C LEU A 130 -16.02 -6.39 12.48
N LYS A 131 -16.78 -6.99 11.56
CA LYS A 131 -17.19 -8.39 11.70
C LYS A 131 -15.99 -9.35 11.73
N GLY A 132 -14.83 -8.97 11.19
CA GLY A 132 -13.61 -9.78 11.24
C GLY A 132 -13.73 -11.10 10.48
N SER A 133 -12.71 -11.95 10.58
CA SER A 133 -12.77 -13.33 10.09
C SER A 133 -13.32 -14.24 11.17
N ASP A 134 -14.06 -15.28 10.78
CA ASP A 134 -14.52 -16.31 11.70
C ASP A 134 -13.29 -17.12 12.17
N GLY A 135 -13.02 -17.12 13.48
CA GLY A 135 -11.98 -17.94 14.11
C GLY A 135 -11.47 -17.39 15.44
N PRO A 136 -11.03 -18.26 16.37
CA PRO A 136 -10.65 -17.88 17.74
C PRO A 136 -9.46 -16.91 17.81
N HIS A 137 -8.61 -16.90 16.80
CA HIS A 137 -7.44 -16.03 16.73
C HIS A 137 -7.78 -14.58 16.36
N PHE A 138 -8.94 -14.35 15.76
CA PHE A 138 -9.38 -13.02 15.31
C PHE A 138 -10.12 -12.28 16.42
N THR A 139 -10.75 -13.03 17.33
CA THR A 139 -11.45 -12.52 18.51
C THR A 139 -10.56 -12.42 19.75
N LEU A 140 -9.26 -12.72 19.63
CA LEU A 140 -8.32 -12.66 20.76
C LEU A 140 -8.24 -11.21 21.27
N PRO A 141 -8.66 -10.94 22.53
CA PRO A 141 -8.54 -9.60 23.09
C PRO A 141 -7.06 -9.33 23.39
N VAL A 142 -6.56 -8.19 22.91
CA VAL A 142 -5.20 -7.74 23.12
C VAL A 142 -5.24 -6.34 23.72
N THR A 143 -4.57 -6.18 24.86
CA THR A 143 -4.43 -4.91 25.55
C THR A 143 -3.15 -4.22 25.06
N ALA A 144 -3.31 -3.02 24.48
CA ALA A 144 -2.22 -2.18 24.00
C ALA A 144 -2.66 -0.71 24.04
N PHE A 145 -1.75 0.23 24.31
CA PHE A 145 -2.04 1.67 24.39
C PHE A 145 -3.15 2.04 25.38
N GLY A 146 -3.28 1.27 26.47
CA GLY A 146 -4.33 1.45 27.47
C GLY A 146 -5.74 0.98 27.05
N GLU A 147 -5.88 0.40 25.86
CA GLU A 147 -7.16 -0.09 25.34
C GLU A 147 -7.11 -1.61 25.12
N THR A 148 -8.25 -2.30 25.30
CA THR A 148 -8.35 -3.74 25.00
C THR A 148 -9.31 -3.93 23.83
N LYS A 149 -8.78 -4.40 22.70
CA LYS A 149 -9.54 -4.63 21.47
C LYS A 149 -9.24 -6.01 20.90
N PRO A 150 -10.14 -6.61 20.12
CA PRO A 150 -9.83 -7.81 19.35
C PRO A 150 -8.66 -7.54 18.40
N LEU A 151 -7.83 -8.56 18.17
CA LEU A 151 -6.65 -8.43 17.31
C LEU A 151 -7.00 -7.95 15.87
N THR A 152 -8.19 -8.31 15.34
CA THR A 152 -8.67 -7.78 14.06
C THR A 152 -8.88 -6.27 14.05
N HIS A 153 -9.35 -5.71 15.16
CA HIS A 153 -9.57 -4.27 15.29
C HIS A 153 -8.23 -3.54 15.35
N TRP A 154 -7.26 -4.11 16.06
CA TRP A 154 -5.89 -3.58 16.04
C TRP A 154 -5.29 -3.60 14.63
N ALA A 155 -5.57 -4.62 13.81
CA ALA A 155 -5.04 -4.69 12.47
C ALA A 155 -5.59 -3.62 11.50
N VAL A 156 -6.80 -3.10 11.74
CA VAL A 156 -7.37 -2.01 10.92
C VAL A 156 -7.11 -0.62 11.51
N ASP A 157 -6.57 -0.54 12.72
CA ASP A 157 -6.26 0.69 13.44
C ASP A 157 -5.15 1.50 12.71
N PRO A 158 -5.21 2.84 12.70
CA PRO A 158 -4.18 3.69 12.09
C PRO A 158 -2.80 3.52 12.72
N ARG A 159 -2.68 2.97 13.93
CA ARG A 159 -1.41 2.71 14.61
C ARG A 159 -0.75 1.40 14.15
N ALA A 160 -1.48 0.54 13.44
CA ALA A 160 -0.96 -0.72 12.95
C ALA A 160 0.08 -0.52 11.84
N GLY A 161 1.31 -0.99 12.09
CA GLY A 161 2.38 -1.08 11.11
C GLY A 161 2.42 -2.41 10.36
N CYS A 162 1.63 -3.40 10.77
CA CYS A 162 1.65 -4.74 10.20
C CYS A 162 0.26 -5.40 10.13
N SER A 163 0.16 -6.56 9.49
CA SER A 163 -1.10 -7.31 9.36
C SER A 163 -1.45 -8.09 10.63
N VAL A 164 -2.73 -8.46 10.79
CA VAL A 164 -3.21 -9.27 11.93
C VAL A 164 -2.41 -10.56 12.14
N ILE A 165 -1.97 -11.18 11.04
CA ILE A 165 -1.20 -12.44 11.06
C ILE A 165 0.20 -12.19 11.65
N THR A 166 0.80 -11.05 11.31
CA THR A 166 2.12 -10.65 11.81
C THR A 166 2.04 -10.33 13.29
N MET A 167 1.06 -9.51 13.71
CA MET A 167 0.81 -9.21 15.11
C MET A 167 0.63 -10.49 15.93
N ARG A 168 -0.18 -11.43 15.43
CA ARG A 168 -0.40 -12.73 16.09
C ARG A 168 0.90 -13.51 16.27
N ARG A 169 1.72 -13.61 15.22
CA ARG A 169 3.01 -14.34 15.28
C ARG A 169 3.95 -13.70 16.30
N ARG A 170 3.98 -12.38 16.37
CA ARG A 170 4.80 -11.63 17.34
C ARG A 170 4.32 -11.84 18.77
N ILE A 171 3.02 -11.70 19.02
CA ILE A 171 2.43 -11.96 20.35
C ILE A 171 2.68 -13.40 20.78
N ALA A 172 2.51 -14.38 19.87
CA ALA A 172 2.82 -15.78 20.15
C ALA A 172 4.32 -16.03 20.41
N ALA A 173 5.20 -15.18 19.86
CA ALA A 173 6.64 -15.18 20.13
C ALA A 173 7.02 -14.38 21.39
N GLY A 174 6.04 -13.88 22.16
CA GLY A 174 6.27 -13.16 23.42
C GLY A 174 6.61 -11.68 23.24
N TRP A 175 6.33 -11.09 22.09
CA TRP A 175 6.51 -9.65 21.89
C TRP A 175 5.54 -8.85 22.75
N ASP A 176 5.97 -7.66 23.17
CA ASP A 176 5.08 -6.68 23.76
C ASP A 176 3.96 -6.30 22.77
N PRO A 177 2.68 -6.21 23.21
CA PRO A 177 1.57 -5.88 22.33
C PRO A 177 1.70 -4.57 21.56
N GLU A 178 2.23 -3.51 22.18
CA GLU A 178 2.39 -2.20 21.53
C GLU A 178 3.45 -2.27 20.44
N GLN A 179 4.59 -2.91 20.74
CA GLN A 179 5.65 -3.19 19.77
C GLN A 179 5.15 -4.09 18.64
N ALA A 180 4.39 -5.13 18.96
CA ALA A 180 3.87 -6.08 17.98
C ALA A 180 2.95 -5.41 16.96
N ILE A 181 2.17 -4.40 17.38
CA ILE A 181 1.23 -3.65 16.55
C ILE A 181 1.95 -2.58 15.71
N THR A 182 2.87 -1.82 16.32
CA THR A 182 3.50 -0.65 15.70
C THR A 182 4.68 -1.00 14.80
N GLU A 183 5.46 -2.02 15.14
CA GLU A 183 6.70 -2.30 14.44
C GLU A 183 6.43 -2.85 13.04
N GLU A 184 7.15 -2.37 12.02
CA GLU A 184 6.97 -2.86 10.65
C GLU A 184 7.69 -4.22 10.49
N PRO A 185 7.16 -5.19 9.73
CA PRO A 185 7.81 -6.48 9.55
C PRO A 185 9.08 -6.34 8.69
N GLN A 186 10.21 -6.90 9.13
CA GLN A 186 11.48 -6.87 8.39
C GLN A 186 11.41 -7.50 7.00
N ASN A 187 10.49 -8.45 6.75
CA ASN A 187 10.30 -9.11 5.45
C ASN A 187 8.87 -8.86 4.91
N ARG A 188 8.71 -7.83 4.08
CA ARG A 188 7.42 -7.44 3.45
C ARG A 188 7.21 -8.03 2.04
N SER A 189 7.88 -9.14 1.69
CA SER A 189 7.79 -9.74 0.35
C SER A 189 6.41 -10.33 0.02
N THR A 190 5.54 -10.55 1.01
CA THR A 190 4.22 -11.19 0.85
C THR A 190 3.02 -10.24 0.85
N LEU A 191 3.21 -8.94 1.06
CA LEU A 191 2.20 -7.90 0.85
C LEU A 191 2.63 -7.12 -0.39
N GLY A 192 1.88 -7.21 -1.49
CA GLY A 192 2.09 -6.52 -2.77
C GLY A 192 3.40 -5.73 -2.92
N SER A 193 4.39 -6.37 -3.57
CA SER A 193 5.67 -5.85 -4.06
C SER A 193 6.16 -4.48 -3.54
N GLY A 194 6.96 -4.51 -2.48
CA GLY A 194 7.97 -3.46 -2.25
C GLY A 194 8.37 -3.33 -0.79
N VAL A 195 9.68 -3.28 -0.54
CA VAL A 195 10.24 -2.67 0.67
C VAL A 195 9.59 -1.29 0.84
N PRO A 196 9.03 -0.96 2.03
CA PRO A 196 8.47 0.36 2.25
C PRO A 196 9.59 1.39 2.13
N HIS A 197 9.38 2.38 1.28
CA HIS A 197 10.29 3.49 1.17
C HIS A 197 9.72 4.66 1.97
N ARG A 198 10.52 5.15 2.92
CA ARG A 198 10.17 6.32 3.73
C ARG A 198 10.63 7.56 3.01
N ALA A 199 9.70 8.47 2.75
CA ALA A 199 10.01 9.81 2.28
C ALA A 199 8.98 10.79 2.85
N PHE A 200 9.46 11.94 3.33
CA PHE A 200 8.60 13.03 3.82
C PHE A 200 7.58 12.64 4.89
N GLY A 201 7.96 11.75 5.81
CA GLY A 201 7.08 11.29 6.90
C GLY A 201 6.02 10.26 6.47
N LEU A 202 5.96 9.91 5.18
CA LEU A 202 5.08 8.87 4.65
C LEU A 202 5.88 7.58 4.39
N SER A 203 5.25 6.44 4.67
CA SER A 203 5.82 5.09 4.45
C SER A 203 4.86 4.32 3.57
N MET A 204 5.22 4.09 2.31
CA MET A 204 4.40 3.34 1.35
C MET A 204 5.29 2.54 0.38
N GLY A 205 4.68 1.60 -0.36
CA GLY A 205 5.41 0.82 -1.37
C GLY A 205 5.88 1.70 -2.53
N LEU A 206 6.91 1.29 -3.26
CA LEU A 206 7.42 2.06 -4.40
C LEU A 206 6.35 2.26 -5.50
N GLU A 207 5.46 1.27 -5.67
CA GLU A 207 4.31 1.36 -6.58
C GLU A 207 3.23 2.33 -6.08
N ASP A 208 3.06 2.46 -4.76
CA ASP A 208 2.16 3.45 -4.16
C ASP A 208 2.75 4.85 -4.26
N TRP A 209 4.06 5.00 -4.05
CA TRP A 209 4.79 6.23 -4.32
C TRP A 209 4.69 6.63 -5.79
N ALA A 210 4.75 5.66 -6.71
CA ALA A 210 4.60 5.95 -8.12
C ALA A 210 3.22 6.51 -8.48
N ARG A 211 2.17 5.95 -7.88
CA ARG A 211 0.80 6.49 -8.00
C ARG A 211 0.65 7.85 -7.35
N HIS A 212 1.22 8.03 -6.16
CA HIS A 212 1.10 9.29 -5.41
C HIS A 212 1.83 10.45 -6.11
N THR A 213 2.98 10.18 -6.71
CA THR A 213 3.84 11.20 -7.32
C THR A 213 3.69 11.31 -8.84
N GLN A 214 2.93 10.40 -9.45
CA GLN A 214 2.81 10.21 -10.90
C GLN A 214 4.16 9.93 -11.59
N ILE A 215 5.16 9.48 -10.84
CA ILE A 215 6.47 9.08 -11.35
C ILE A 215 6.51 7.54 -11.40
N PRO A 216 6.82 6.90 -12.54
CA PRO A 216 6.84 5.44 -12.62
C PRO A 216 7.78 4.79 -11.60
N ALA A 217 7.33 3.69 -10.97
CA ALA A 217 8.11 2.97 -9.95
C ALA A 217 9.46 2.48 -10.47
N GLY A 218 9.55 2.15 -11.76
CA GLY A 218 10.81 1.80 -12.44
C GLY A 218 11.81 2.95 -12.44
N THR A 219 11.34 4.18 -12.65
CA THR A 219 12.16 5.40 -12.61
C THR A 219 12.68 5.67 -11.21
N LEU A 220 11.80 5.58 -10.19
CA LEU A 220 12.21 5.72 -8.79
C LEU A 220 13.27 4.68 -8.41
N ARG A 221 13.06 3.41 -8.80
CA ARG A 221 14.01 2.32 -8.54
C ARG A 221 15.37 2.56 -9.21
N HIS A 222 15.36 3.04 -10.45
CA HIS A 222 16.59 3.34 -11.19
C HIS A 222 17.36 4.48 -10.55
N VAL A 223 16.71 5.58 -10.19
CA VAL A 223 17.38 6.74 -9.57
C VAL A 223 17.94 6.38 -8.19
N MET A 224 17.17 5.66 -7.38
CA MET A 224 17.64 5.18 -6.08
C MET A 224 18.83 4.22 -6.22
N GLY A 225 18.80 3.29 -7.19
CA GLY A 225 19.86 2.31 -7.39
C GLY A 225 21.12 2.86 -8.07
N SER A 226 20.98 3.83 -8.97
CA SER A 226 22.11 4.42 -9.71
C SER A 226 22.96 5.36 -8.84
N TYR A 227 22.35 5.98 -7.83
CA TYR A 227 23.01 6.99 -6.99
C TYR A 227 23.10 6.59 -5.51
N ASP A 228 22.57 5.42 -5.13
CA ASP A 228 22.47 4.94 -3.74
C ASP A 228 21.86 5.97 -2.78
N ILE A 229 20.82 6.66 -3.26
CA ILE A 229 20.14 7.73 -2.52
C ILE A 229 18.79 7.30 -1.95
N PRO A 230 18.39 7.84 -0.79
CA PRO A 230 17.07 7.58 -0.22
C PRO A 230 15.95 8.17 -1.09
N LEU A 231 14.72 7.65 -0.92
CA LEU A 231 13.60 7.96 -1.81
C LEU A 231 13.23 9.45 -1.79
N ASP A 232 13.32 10.13 -0.65
CA ASP A 232 13.09 11.57 -0.52
C ASP A 232 14.02 12.38 -1.43
N SER A 233 15.29 11.99 -1.50
CA SER A 233 16.28 12.61 -2.38
C SER A 233 16.02 12.28 -3.84
N ALA A 234 15.63 11.03 -4.15
CA ALA A 234 15.24 10.63 -5.50
C ALA A 234 14.01 11.38 -6.00
N LEU A 235 13.01 11.58 -5.14
CA LEU A 235 11.80 12.34 -5.47
C LEU A 235 12.10 13.83 -5.68
N ASN A 236 12.91 14.44 -4.82
CA ASN A 236 13.35 15.82 -5.01
C ASN A 236 14.16 15.99 -6.32
N ALA A 237 15.05 15.03 -6.64
CA ALA A 237 15.83 15.05 -7.88
C ALA A 237 14.95 14.93 -9.14
N LEU A 238 13.81 14.25 -9.03
CA LEU A 238 12.79 14.15 -10.07
C LEU A 238 11.79 15.32 -10.06
N GLY A 239 12.04 16.35 -9.24
CA GLY A 239 11.22 17.57 -9.18
C GLY A 239 9.94 17.43 -8.36
N TRP A 240 9.75 16.32 -7.65
CA TRP A 240 8.60 16.11 -6.79
C TRP A 240 8.93 16.48 -5.34
N SER A 241 8.12 17.36 -4.75
CA SER A 241 8.21 17.68 -3.32
C SER A 241 6.80 17.86 -2.72
N PRO A 242 6.56 17.41 -1.47
CA PRO A 242 5.22 17.47 -0.85
C PRO A 242 4.68 18.89 -0.66
N ARG A 243 5.56 19.90 -0.68
CA ARG A 243 5.18 21.32 -0.55
C ARG A 243 4.57 21.90 -1.83
N ALA A 244 4.48 21.14 -2.92
CA ALA A 244 3.78 21.59 -4.12
C ALA A 244 2.25 21.64 -3.95
N GLU A 245 1.67 20.87 -3.02
CA GLU A 245 0.20 20.73 -2.92
C GLU A 245 -0.45 21.55 -1.80
N SER A 246 0.34 22.25 -0.97
CA SER A 246 -0.20 23.18 0.03
C SER A 246 -0.04 24.63 -0.43
N GLY A 247 -0.88 25.03 -1.40
CA GLY A 247 -1.18 26.43 -1.69
C GLY A 247 -0.01 27.29 -2.16
N THR A 248 0.36 27.19 -3.43
CA THR A 248 0.52 28.45 -4.17
C THR A 248 -0.82 28.79 -4.80
N VAL A 249 -1.64 29.52 -4.05
CA VAL A 249 -2.33 30.65 -4.69
C VAL A 249 -1.19 31.40 -5.38
N HIS A 250 -1.02 31.19 -6.68
CA HIS A 250 -0.19 32.10 -7.44
C HIS A 250 -0.88 33.44 -7.23
N ASP A 251 -0.21 34.37 -6.55
CA ASP A 251 -0.61 35.78 -6.48
C ASP A 251 -0.61 36.30 -7.92
N LEU A 252 -1.66 35.96 -8.65
CA LEU A 252 -2.03 36.51 -9.94
C LEU A 252 -2.64 37.85 -9.59
N VAL A 253 -1.80 38.87 -9.57
CA VAL A 253 -2.25 40.23 -9.31
C VAL A 253 -2.62 40.84 -10.66
N ALA A 254 -3.84 41.34 -10.76
CA ALA A 254 -4.27 42.16 -11.88
C ALA A 254 -3.77 43.59 -11.62
N ILE A 255 -2.82 44.07 -12.41
CA ILE A 255 -2.25 45.41 -12.27
C ILE A 255 -2.30 46.16 -13.62
N PRO A 256 -2.41 47.50 -13.61
CA PRO A 256 -2.22 48.29 -14.82
C PRO A 256 -0.75 48.26 -15.25
N ALA A 257 -0.48 48.52 -16.54
CA ALA A 257 0.86 48.41 -17.13
C ALA A 257 1.93 49.26 -16.41
N GLU A 258 1.54 50.39 -15.83
CA GLU A 258 2.40 51.30 -15.06
C GLU A 258 2.94 50.69 -13.75
N GLN A 259 2.36 49.61 -13.24
CA GLN A 259 2.76 48.98 -11.97
C GLN A 259 3.67 47.75 -12.15
N LEU A 260 4.08 47.45 -13.39
CA LEU A 260 5.00 46.35 -13.68
C LEU A 260 6.37 46.56 -13.03
N ARG A 261 6.86 45.54 -12.32
CA ARG A 261 8.20 45.53 -11.72
C ARG A 261 9.15 44.62 -12.50
N PRO A 262 10.47 44.90 -12.52
CA PRO A 262 11.46 43.97 -13.06
C PRO A 262 11.36 42.62 -12.34
N GLY A 263 11.11 41.55 -13.10
CA GLY A 263 10.89 40.20 -12.59
C GLY A 263 9.42 39.75 -12.57
N ASP A 264 8.46 40.64 -12.76
CA ASP A 264 7.05 40.26 -12.94
C ASP A 264 6.87 39.48 -14.26
N ARG A 265 6.19 38.33 -14.21
CA ARG A 265 5.91 37.51 -15.39
C ARG A 265 4.45 37.68 -15.80
N ILE A 266 4.21 38.27 -16.97
CA ILE A 266 2.86 38.49 -17.50
C ILE A 266 2.25 37.13 -17.90
N VAL A 267 1.08 36.82 -17.35
CA VAL A 267 0.34 35.57 -17.57
C VAL A 267 -0.88 35.80 -18.48
N GLY A 268 -1.45 37.01 -18.46
CA GLY A 268 -2.59 37.37 -19.31
C GLY A 268 -2.79 38.89 -19.42
N VAL A 269 -3.53 39.30 -20.44
CA VAL A 269 -3.93 40.70 -20.69
C VAL A 269 -5.44 40.73 -20.90
N SER A 270 -6.16 41.53 -20.12
CA SER A 270 -7.61 41.74 -20.29
C SER A 270 -7.88 43.21 -20.58
N THR A 271 -8.77 43.47 -21.53
CA THR A 271 -9.21 44.81 -21.97
C THR A 271 -10.68 45.08 -21.62
N ASP A 272 -11.30 44.23 -20.80
CA ASP A 272 -12.76 44.19 -20.66
C ASP A 272 -13.36 45.33 -19.80
N HIS A 273 -12.54 46.12 -19.10
CA HIS A 273 -13.02 47.06 -18.06
C HIS A 273 -12.52 48.51 -18.15
N GLY A 274 -11.99 48.97 -19.29
CA GLY A 274 -11.63 50.39 -19.45
C GLY A 274 -10.73 50.68 -20.66
N PRO A 275 -10.34 51.95 -20.88
CA PRO A 275 -9.45 52.33 -21.98
C PRO A 275 -8.00 51.84 -21.80
N GLU A 276 -7.64 51.32 -20.62
CA GLU A 276 -6.30 50.81 -20.35
C GLU A 276 -6.29 49.29 -20.10
N PRO A 277 -5.34 48.54 -20.69
CA PRO A 277 -5.23 47.11 -20.52
C PRO A 277 -4.76 46.74 -19.10
N VAL A 278 -5.48 45.81 -18.46
CA VAL A 278 -5.09 45.24 -17.16
C VAL A 278 -4.30 43.96 -17.40
N LEU A 279 -3.12 43.89 -16.80
CA LEU A 279 -2.21 42.75 -16.91
C LEU A 279 -2.35 41.84 -15.70
N THR A 280 -2.58 40.56 -15.94
CA THR A 280 -2.46 39.53 -14.90
C THR A 280 -1.00 39.11 -14.84
N VAL A 281 -0.31 39.44 -13.76
CA VAL A 281 1.12 39.13 -13.56
C VAL A 281 1.33 38.21 -12.39
N ARG A 282 2.33 37.35 -12.56
CA ARG A 282 2.90 36.51 -11.50
C ARG A 282 4.17 37.20 -10.99
N ARG A 283 4.09 37.73 -9.77
CA ARG A 283 5.24 38.35 -9.09
C ARG A 283 6.05 37.27 -8.36
N PRO A 284 7.34 37.07 -8.66
CA PRO A 284 8.18 36.24 -7.83
C PRO A 284 8.36 36.92 -6.48
N TYR A 285 8.01 36.23 -5.39
CA TYR A 285 8.27 36.69 -4.04
C TYR A 285 9.79 36.93 -3.90
N PRO A 286 10.27 38.10 -3.47
CA PRO A 286 11.67 38.22 -3.09
C PRO A 286 11.93 37.25 -1.94
N PRO A 287 13.09 36.57 -1.90
CA PRO A 287 13.43 35.71 -0.78
C PRO A 287 13.28 36.51 0.54
N PRO A 288 12.78 35.91 1.63
CA PRO A 288 12.73 36.60 2.91
C PRO A 288 14.13 37.09 3.22
N SER A 289 14.25 38.40 3.49
CA SER A 289 15.51 39.02 3.88
C SER A 289 16.16 38.17 4.97
N PRO A 290 17.46 37.84 4.87
CA PRO A 290 18.13 37.13 5.94
C PRO A 290 17.93 37.93 7.25
N PRO A 291 17.76 37.25 8.39
CA PRO A 291 17.61 37.94 9.66
C PRO A 291 18.80 38.88 9.82
N TYR A 292 18.50 40.15 10.09
CA TYR A 292 19.47 41.18 10.43
C TYR A 292 20.54 40.56 11.33
N THR A 293 21.78 40.49 10.84
CA THR A 293 22.94 40.37 11.73
C THR A 293 22.91 41.60 12.61
N SER A 294 22.45 41.41 13.84
CA SER A 294 22.64 42.37 14.92
C SER A 294 24.14 42.56 15.09
N THR A 295 24.65 43.62 14.47
CA THR A 295 25.94 44.21 14.80
C THR A 295 25.95 44.43 16.30
N THR A 296 26.67 43.55 16.99
CA THR A 296 26.91 43.63 18.42
C THR A 296 27.83 44.84 18.62
N PRO A 297 27.43 45.88 19.36
CA PRO A 297 28.35 46.95 19.71
C PRO A 297 29.44 46.40 20.67
N PRO A 298 30.67 46.93 20.61
CA PRO A 298 31.76 46.45 21.46
C PRO A 298 31.43 46.65 22.94
N ALA A 299 31.67 45.60 23.72
CA ALA A 299 31.46 45.57 25.15
C ALA A 299 32.32 46.63 25.87
N SER A 300 31.66 47.46 26.67
CA SER A 300 32.31 48.28 27.69
C SER A 300 32.96 47.39 28.77
N PRO A 301 34.13 47.77 29.31
CA PRO A 301 34.84 46.98 30.32
C PRO A 301 34.10 46.99 31.66
N THR A 302 33.85 45.81 32.21
CA THR A 302 33.26 45.62 33.56
C THR A 302 34.40 45.35 34.56
N PRO A 303 34.36 45.90 35.79
CA PRO A 303 35.51 45.96 36.69
C PRO A 303 35.91 44.62 37.32
N THR A 304 37.22 44.48 37.51
CA THR A 304 37.95 43.39 38.17
C THR A 304 37.44 43.11 39.59
N PRO A 305 37.17 41.84 39.97
CA PRO A 305 36.91 41.47 41.37
C PRO A 305 38.22 41.41 42.19
N PRO A 306 38.18 41.72 43.50
CA PRO A 306 39.38 41.79 44.33
C PRO A 306 39.97 40.40 44.64
N ALA A 307 41.29 40.37 44.76
CA ALA A 307 42.10 39.18 45.01
C ALA A 307 41.79 38.49 46.36
N PRO A 308 41.87 37.16 46.43
CA PRO A 308 41.73 36.43 47.69
C PRO A 308 42.98 36.60 48.59
N PRO A 309 42.81 36.52 49.93
CA PRO A 309 43.90 36.71 50.88
C PRO A 309 44.90 35.53 50.88
N PRO A 310 46.17 35.77 51.26
CA PRO A 310 47.20 34.74 51.30
C PRO A 310 47.00 33.75 52.45
N THR A 311 47.19 32.46 52.16
CA THR A 311 47.17 31.36 53.12
C THR A 311 48.39 31.38 54.06
N PRO A 312 48.25 31.01 55.35
CA PRO A 312 49.37 30.97 56.29
C PRO A 312 50.33 29.82 56.01
N ARG A 313 51.64 30.10 56.09
CA ARG A 313 52.74 29.12 56.04
C ARG A 313 52.68 28.14 57.22
N ALA A 314 52.86 26.86 56.91
CA ALA A 314 53.12 25.81 57.90
C ALA A 314 54.52 25.97 58.52
N PRO A 315 54.72 25.67 59.81
CA PRO A 315 56.01 25.76 60.47
C PRO A 315 56.89 24.55 60.13
N THR A 316 58.11 24.83 59.70
CA THR A 316 59.21 23.87 59.59
C THR A 316 59.59 23.34 60.97
N ARG A 317 59.51 22.02 61.13
CA ARG A 317 59.98 21.26 62.30
C ARG A 317 61.48 21.01 62.15
N ARG A 318 62.28 21.48 63.11
CA ARG A 318 63.58 20.91 63.47
C ARG A 318 63.60 20.78 64.99
#